data_AF-A0A5B0M0D2-F1
#
_entry.id   AF-A0A5B0M0D2-F1
#
_cell.length_a   1.000
_cell.length_b   1.000
_cell.length_c   1.000
_cell.angle_alpha   90.00
_cell.angle_beta   90.00
_cell.angle_gamma   90.00
#
_symmetry.space_group_name_H-M   'P 1'
#
loop_
_entity.id
_entity.type
_entity.pdbx_description
1 polymer ?
#
loop_
_entity_poly.entity_id
_entity_poly.type
_entity_poly.pdbx_seq_one_letter_code
_entity_poly.pdbx_strand_id
1 'polypeptide(L)'
;MLARAFLSSVSCLLLLGGLAAYQPAPPNARYVCNASNTVVAVVDPDTKHVSRVDAQGNMKDTPSGFCQCTGTSFSCDAPPDFYIPSGNHCTQEGTKTCS
;
A
#
# COMPACT_ATOMS: atom_id res chain seq x y z
N MET A 1 57.76 -11.09 4.77
CA MET A 1 56.84 -12.22 4.55
C MET A 1 55.45 -11.80 5.03
N LEU A 2 54.44 -11.87 4.14
CA LEU A 2 52.97 -11.84 4.39
C LEU A 2 52.40 -10.55 5.05
N ALA A 3 51.27 -9.97 4.68
CA ALA A 3 50.06 -10.42 3.99
C ALA A 3 49.40 -9.18 3.32
N ARG A 4 49.10 -9.22 2.01
CA ARG A 4 47.78 -9.50 1.42
C ARG A 4 46.65 -8.54 1.85
N ALA A 5 46.34 -7.65 0.90
CA ALA A 5 45.00 -7.39 0.35
C ALA A 5 43.85 -7.05 1.31
N PHE A 6 43.48 -5.77 1.33
CA PHE A 6 42.07 -5.35 1.45
C PHE A 6 41.78 -4.18 0.50
N LEU A 7 42.02 -4.38 -0.81
CA LEU A 7 41.16 -3.74 -1.81
C LEU A 7 39.84 -4.51 -1.78
N SER A 8 38.75 -3.89 -1.31
CA SER A 8 37.36 -4.17 -1.73
C SER A 8 36.40 -3.69 -0.65
N SER A 9 35.98 -2.42 -0.69
CA SER A 9 34.81 -1.96 0.08
C SER A 9 34.39 -0.54 -0.30
N VAL A 10 34.43 -0.18 -1.58
CA VAL A 10 33.71 1.02 -2.06
C VAL A 10 32.96 0.70 -3.34
N SER A 11 32.17 -0.38 -3.29
CA SER A 11 31.15 -0.68 -4.30
C SER A 11 29.80 -0.83 -3.61
N CYS A 12 29.42 0.16 -2.79
CA CYS A 12 28.02 0.32 -2.44
C CYS A 12 27.40 1.24 -3.50
N LEU A 13 26.98 0.58 -4.58
CA LEU A 13 26.08 1.09 -5.61
C LEU A 13 24.88 1.80 -4.94
N LEU A 14 24.93 3.11 -4.79
CA LEU A 14 23.73 3.90 -4.59
C LEU A 14 23.06 4.09 -5.95
N LEU A 15 22.38 3.01 -6.38
CA LEU A 15 21.30 3.03 -7.36
C LEU A 15 20.15 3.89 -6.79
N LEU A 16 20.31 5.20 -6.86
CA LEU A 16 19.22 6.18 -6.73
C LEU A 16 18.46 6.21 -8.07
N GLY A 17 17.91 5.07 -8.47
CA GLY A 17 16.96 4.95 -9.58
C GLY A 17 15.57 4.93 -8.98
N GLY A 18 14.75 5.93 -9.32
CA GLY A 18 13.42 6.14 -8.77
C GLY A 18 12.57 4.86 -8.68
N LEU A 19 12.41 4.38 -7.45
CA LEU A 19 11.37 3.43 -7.13
C LEU A 19 10.16 4.30 -6.77
N ALA A 20 9.07 4.18 -7.53
CA ALA A 20 7.75 4.39 -6.94
C ALA A 20 7.74 3.47 -5.71
N ALA A 21 7.99 4.06 -4.54
CA ALA A 21 8.35 3.30 -3.37
C ALA A 21 7.11 2.47 -3.01
N TYR A 22 7.20 1.16 -3.24
CA TYR A 22 6.24 0.21 -2.70
C TYR A 22 6.35 0.32 -1.19
N GLN A 23 5.55 1.21 -0.62
CA GLN A 23 5.50 1.44 0.81
C GLN A 23 4.54 0.42 1.40
N PRO A 24 4.93 -0.27 2.48
CA PRO A 24 3.99 -1.09 3.22
C PRO A 24 2.86 -0.20 3.74
N ALA A 25 1.63 -0.71 3.66
CA ALA A 25 0.47 -0.02 4.20
C ALA A 25 0.61 0.24 5.73
N PRO A 26 -0.02 1.29 6.26
CA PRO A 26 -0.01 1.58 7.70
C PRO A 26 -0.55 0.38 8.52
N PRO A 27 -0.02 0.13 9.72
CA PRO A 27 -0.45 -1.01 10.56
C PRO A 27 -1.91 -0.91 11.02
N ASN A 28 -2.45 0.30 11.11
CA ASN A 28 -3.83 0.64 11.45
C ASN A 28 -4.72 0.85 10.21
N ALA A 29 -4.21 0.57 9.01
CA ALA A 29 -4.97 0.81 7.79
C ALA A 29 -6.16 -0.13 7.65
N ARG A 30 -7.17 0.34 6.92
CA ARG A 30 -8.35 -0.45 6.55
C ARG A 30 -8.23 -0.85 5.10
N TYR A 31 -8.42 -2.14 4.81
CA TYR A 31 -8.34 -2.67 3.46
C TYR A 31 -9.70 -2.63 2.80
N VAL A 32 -9.71 -2.34 1.50
CA VAL A 32 -10.91 -2.33 0.68
C VAL A 32 -10.95 -3.64 -0.08
N CYS A 33 -12.02 -4.39 0.14
CA CYS A 33 -12.29 -5.67 -0.47
C CYS A 33 -13.33 -5.50 -1.57
N ASN A 34 -13.13 -6.15 -2.71
CA ASN A 34 -14.14 -6.22 -3.75
C ASN A 34 -15.20 -7.30 -3.43
N ALA A 35 -16.22 -7.42 -4.29
CA ALA A 35 -17.28 -8.43 -4.17
C ALA A 35 -16.77 -9.89 -4.23
N SER A 36 -15.54 -10.11 -4.71
CA SER A 36 -14.88 -11.43 -4.75
C SER A 36 -13.96 -11.67 -3.54
N ASN A 37 -14.12 -10.91 -2.45
CA ASN A 37 -13.32 -11.01 -1.23
C ASN A 37 -11.81 -10.90 -1.48
N THR A 38 -11.42 -10.10 -2.46
CA THR A 38 -10.02 -9.78 -2.75
C THR A 38 -9.73 -8.35 -2.33
N VAL A 39 -8.61 -8.15 -1.64
CA VAL A 39 -8.12 -6.82 -1.31
C VAL A 39 -7.68 -6.12 -2.59
N VAL A 40 -8.24 -4.94 -2.85
CA VAL A 40 -7.96 -4.14 -4.05
C VAL A 40 -7.31 -2.80 -3.73
N ALA A 41 -7.54 -2.28 -2.54
CA ALA A 41 -7.00 -1.01 -2.10
C ALA A 41 -6.84 -0.97 -0.57
N VAL A 42 -6.17 0.07 -0.10
CA VAL A 42 -6.00 0.38 1.32
C VAL A 42 -6.33 1.84 1.56
N VAL A 43 -7.05 2.11 2.65
CA VAL A 43 -7.36 3.45 3.13
C VAL A 43 -6.44 3.77 4.29
N ASP A 44 -5.68 4.85 4.15
CA ASP A 44 -4.90 5.41 5.24
C ASP A 44 -5.86 6.04 6.28
N PRO A 45 -5.82 5.61 7.54
CA PRO A 45 -6.80 6.03 8.54
C PRO A 45 -6.60 7.47 9.00
N ASP A 46 -5.40 8.02 8.85
CA ASP A 46 -5.03 9.35 9.32
C ASP A 46 -5.29 10.39 8.24
N THR A 47 -4.96 10.07 6.98
CA THR A 47 -5.09 10.99 5.85
C THR A 47 -6.34 10.76 5.00
N LYS A 48 -7.00 9.60 5.15
CA LYS A 48 -8.15 9.15 4.32
C LYS A 48 -7.83 9.02 2.83
N HIS A 49 -6.57 9.06 2.46
CA HIS A 49 -6.15 8.76 1.09
C HIS A 49 -6.21 7.26 0.84
N VAL A 50 -6.47 6.91 -0.42
CA VAL A 50 -6.57 5.51 -0.85
C VAL A 50 -5.42 5.19 -1.79
N SER A 51 -4.83 4.02 -1.59
CA SER A 51 -3.80 3.47 -2.46
C SER A 51 -4.25 2.11 -2.97
N ARG A 52 -4.02 1.83 -4.25
CA ARG A 52 -4.14 0.47 -4.77
C ARG A 52 -3.07 -0.39 -4.11
N VAL A 53 -3.41 -1.64 -3.80
CA VAL A 53 -2.43 -2.60 -3.28
C VAL A 53 -2.21 -3.76 -4.23
N ASP A 54 -1.03 -4.37 -4.14
CA ASP A 54 -0.73 -5.65 -4.79
C ASP A 54 -1.29 -6.84 -3.97
N ALA A 55 -1.07 -8.06 -4.47
CA ALA A 55 -1.51 -9.30 -3.81
C ALA A 55 -0.82 -9.54 -2.45
N GLN A 56 0.28 -8.84 -2.19
CA GLN A 56 1.06 -8.88 -0.96
C GLN A 56 0.62 -7.77 0.02
N GLY A 57 -0.27 -6.89 -0.41
CA GLY A 57 -0.78 -5.76 0.37
C GLY A 57 0.19 -4.57 0.43
N ASN A 58 1.12 -4.45 -0.52
CA ASN A 58 1.98 -3.28 -0.67
C ASN A 58 1.30 -2.23 -1.54
N MET A 59 1.48 -0.95 -1.21
CA MET A 59 0.92 0.14 -2.01
C MET A 59 1.64 0.21 -3.36
N LYS A 60 0.87 0.13 -4.44
CA LYS A 60 1.37 0.11 -5.82
C LYS A 60 1.46 1.51 -6.42
N ASP A 61 0.51 2.36 -6.05
CA ASP A 61 0.33 3.70 -6.60
C ASP A 61 0.44 4.74 -5.47
N THR A 62 0.70 5.99 -5.84
CA THR A 62 0.65 7.11 -4.91
C THR A 62 -0.75 7.23 -4.30
N PRO A 63 -0.88 7.44 -2.98
CA PRO A 63 -2.18 7.66 -2.35
C PRO A 63 -2.92 8.83 -3.01
N SER A 64 -4.19 8.62 -3.36
CA SER A 64 -5.05 9.64 -3.99
C SER A 64 -6.50 9.50 -3.51
N GLY A 65 -7.34 10.47 -3.88
CA GLY A 65 -8.74 10.53 -3.47
C GLY A 65 -8.90 10.77 -1.97
N PHE A 66 -10.13 10.84 -1.51
CA PHE A 66 -10.46 10.97 -0.09
C PHE A 66 -11.62 10.04 0.20
N CYS A 67 -11.30 8.89 0.78
CA CYS A 67 -12.28 7.86 1.09
C CYS A 67 -12.14 7.40 2.54
N GLN A 68 -13.25 6.93 3.07
CA GLN A 68 -13.37 6.51 4.45
C GLN A 68 -14.08 5.17 4.54
N CYS A 69 -13.66 4.43 5.55
CA CYS A 69 -14.28 3.19 5.96
C CYS A 69 -15.06 3.45 7.25
N THR A 70 -16.39 3.32 7.19
CA THR A 70 -17.28 3.42 8.36
C THR A 70 -17.83 2.03 8.63
N GLY A 71 -17.26 1.34 9.62
CA GLY A 71 -17.51 -0.09 9.79
C GLY A 71 -17.01 -0.88 8.58
N THR A 72 -17.90 -1.64 7.94
CA THR A 72 -17.65 -2.36 6.68
C THR A 72 -18.01 -1.53 5.44
N SER A 73 -18.60 -0.34 5.61
CA SER A 73 -18.97 0.50 4.47
C SER A 73 -17.79 1.30 3.95
N PHE A 74 -17.65 1.39 2.63
CA PHE A 74 -16.64 2.20 1.95
C PHE A 74 -17.32 3.34 1.19
N SER A 75 -16.86 4.57 1.39
CA SER A 75 -17.36 5.76 0.69
C SER A 75 -16.22 6.71 0.37
N CYS A 76 -16.32 7.42 -0.75
CA CYS A 76 -15.36 8.42 -1.18
C CYS A 76 -16.04 9.79 -1.29
N ASP A 77 -15.56 10.77 -0.54
CA ASP A 77 -15.97 12.17 -0.70
C ASP A 77 -15.27 12.79 -1.92
N ALA A 78 -14.03 12.36 -2.20
CA ALA A 78 -13.33 12.63 -3.45
C ALA A 78 -12.86 11.31 -4.08
N PRO A 79 -13.18 11.03 -5.35
CA PRO A 79 -12.74 9.80 -6.00
C PRO A 79 -11.21 9.78 -6.15
N PRO A 80 -10.56 8.62 -6.01
CA PRO A 80 -9.15 8.46 -6.31
C PRO A 80 -8.88 8.54 -7.81
N ASP A 81 -7.62 8.77 -8.19
CA ASP A 81 -7.18 8.88 -9.59
C ASP A 81 -7.22 7.53 -10.34
N PHE A 82 -7.64 6.47 -9.65
CA PHE A 82 -7.72 5.12 -10.17
C PHE A 82 -9.09 4.52 -9.90
N TYR A 83 -9.52 3.64 -10.80
CA TYR A 83 -10.81 2.95 -10.67
C TYR A 83 -10.79 1.93 -9.52
N ILE A 84 -11.80 2.03 -8.66
CA ILE A 84 -12.14 1.01 -7.66
C ILE A 84 -13.50 0.40 -8.04
N PRO A 85 -13.61 -0.92 -8.26
CA PRO A 85 -14.86 -1.56 -8.66
C PRO A 85 -15.99 -1.33 -7.66
N SER A 86 -17.25 -1.38 -8.09
CA SER A 86 -18.41 -1.25 -7.18
C SER A 86 -18.60 -2.50 -6.31
N GLY A 87 -19.34 -2.36 -5.21
CA GLY A 87 -19.63 -3.47 -4.29
C GLY A 87 -18.48 -3.76 -3.31
N ASN A 88 -17.71 -2.72 -2.98
CA ASN A 88 -16.62 -2.88 -2.01
C ASN A 88 -17.12 -2.81 -0.57
N HIS A 89 -16.40 -3.48 0.30
CA HIS A 89 -16.52 -3.35 1.74
C HIS A 89 -15.14 -3.17 2.37
N CYS A 90 -15.10 -2.53 3.53
CA CYS A 90 -13.88 -2.38 4.30
C CYS A 90 -13.68 -3.54 5.27
N THR A 91 -12.42 -3.92 5.47
CA THR A 91 -12.02 -4.82 6.55
C THR A 91 -12.02 -4.11 7.91
N GLN A 92 -11.86 -4.91 8.97
CA GLN A 92 -11.49 -4.39 10.28
C GLN A 92 -10.08 -3.78 10.25
N GLU A 93 -9.81 -2.84 11.15
CA GLU A 93 -8.52 -2.15 11.26
C GLU A 93 -7.38 -3.15 11.42
N GLY A 94 -6.31 -2.95 10.65
CA GLY A 94 -5.13 -3.82 10.66
C GLY A 94 -5.34 -5.22 10.07
N THR A 95 -6.54 -5.55 9.57
CA THR A 95 -6.84 -6.86 9.00
C THR A 95 -6.76 -6.83 7.48
N LYS A 96 -5.81 -7.60 6.91
CA LYS A 96 -5.62 -7.74 5.45
C LYS A 96 -6.58 -8.75 4.80
N THR A 97 -7.49 -9.34 5.58
CA THR A 97 -8.33 -10.45 5.14
C THR A 97 -9.76 -9.95 4.91
N CYS A 98 -10.30 -10.23 3.73
CA CYS A 98 -11.71 -10.02 3.42
C CYS A 98 -12.54 -11.16 4.01
N SER A 99 -13.70 -10.85 4.59
CA SER A 99 -14.56 -11.78 5.33
C SER A 99 -15.99 -11.74 4.83
#